data_AF-A0A838L102-F1
#
_entry.id   AF-A0A838L102-F1
#
_cell.length_a   1.000
_cell.length_b   1.000
_cell.length_c   1.000
_cell.angle_alpha   90.00
_cell.angle_beta   90.00
_cell.angle_gamma   90.00
#
_symmetry.space_group_name_H-M   'P 1'
#
loop_
_entity.id
_entity.type
_entity.pdbx_description
1 polymer ?
#
loop_
_entity_poly.entity_id
_entity_poly.type
_entity_poly.pdbx_seq_one_letter_code
_entity_poly.pdbx_strand_id
1 'polypeptide(L)'
;MFRPRTAAMVPLTVWHEMAHAFLLGREVVRTPAWLGEFVPQAASAAVARRVGLPLKEHLSRIEREPGFTVRGFRGPAGAGDQMSFQNLLLLLGAAALEEFGESFLQNIFHDLWEVDEIVDRERAEELLRDALGQGGREWLVSRPEF
;
A
#
# COMPACT_ATOMS: atom_id res chain seq x y z
N MET A 1 5.42 13.40 -14.72
CA MET A 1 4.03 13.86 -14.94
C MET A 1 3.11 12.90 -14.18
N PHE A 2 2.49 13.34 -13.10
CA PHE A 2 1.63 12.48 -12.26
C PHE A 2 0.41 11.95 -13.03
N ARG A 3 0.18 10.63 -12.99
CA ARG A 3 -0.96 9.92 -13.58
C ARG A 3 -1.41 8.81 -12.61
N PRO A 4 -2.71 8.48 -12.56
CA PRO A 4 -3.79 9.00 -13.40
C PRO A 4 -4.37 10.31 -12.86
N ARG A 5 -4.54 11.31 -13.75
CA ARG A 5 -5.09 12.62 -13.39
C ARG A 5 -6.61 12.54 -13.27
N THR A 6 -7.11 12.18 -12.08
CA THR A 6 -8.55 12.17 -11.77
C THR A 6 -8.84 13.06 -10.57
N ALA A 7 -10.14 13.32 -10.31
CA ALA A 7 -10.57 14.06 -9.13
C ALA A 7 -10.12 13.43 -7.80
N ALA A 8 -9.83 12.12 -7.79
CA ALA A 8 -9.35 11.41 -6.60
C ALA A 8 -7.85 11.57 -6.36
N MET A 9 -7.05 12.00 -7.35
CA MET A 9 -5.58 12.06 -7.23
C MET A 9 -5.12 12.90 -6.03
N VAL A 10 -5.54 14.16 -5.97
CA VAL A 10 -5.11 15.07 -4.89
C VAL A 10 -5.59 14.59 -3.51
N PRO A 11 -6.88 14.24 -3.32
CA PRO A 11 -7.32 13.68 -2.05
C PRO A 11 -6.57 12.42 -1.62
N LEU A 12 -6.30 11.48 -2.54
CA LEU A 12 -5.55 10.26 -2.23
C LEU A 12 -4.14 10.59 -1.75
N THR A 13 -3.44 11.50 -2.44
CA THR A 13 -2.12 11.97 -1.99
C THR A 13 -2.18 12.60 -0.61
N VAL A 14 -3.16 13.46 -0.33
CA VAL A 14 -3.29 14.09 1.01
C VAL A 14 -3.49 13.04 2.09
N TRP A 15 -4.39 12.07 1.88
CA TRP A 15 -4.64 11.02 2.86
C TRP A 15 -3.45 10.07 3.06
N HIS A 16 -2.70 9.79 1.99
CA HIS A 16 -1.47 9.03 2.03
C HIS A 16 -0.41 9.72 2.92
N GLU A 17 -0.13 11.01 2.69
CA GLU A 17 0.84 11.75 3.49
C GLU A 17 0.38 11.93 4.95
N MET A 18 -0.92 12.09 5.19
CA MET A 18 -1.45 12.09 6.55
C MET A 18 -1.24 10.75 7.26
N ALA A 19 -1.43 9.63 6.55
CA ALA A 19 -1.17 8.30 7.12
C ALA A 19 0.31 8.12 7.49
N HIS A 20 1.24 8.59 6.65
CA HIS A 20 2.66 8.66 7.01
C HIS A 20 2.90 9.47 8.28
N ALA A 21 2.31 10.67 8.39
CA ALA A 21 2.47 11.51 9.58
C ALA A 21 1.95 10.83 10.87
N PHE A 22 0.86 10.06 10.80
CA PHE A 22 0.38 9.27 11.92
C PHE A 22 1.31 8.10 12.27
N LEU A 23 1.89 7.43 11.27
CA LEU A 23 2.86 6.35 11.47
C LEU A 23 4.18 6.85 12.08
N LEU A 24 4.59 8.07 11.78
CA LEU A 24 5.81 8.72 12.31
C LEU A 24 5.68 9.19 13.77
N GLY A 25 4.58 8.88 14.48
CA GLY A 25 4.38 9.23 15.89
C GLY A 25 5.34 8.54 16.88
N ARG A 26 6.20 7.63 16.42
CA ARG A 26 7.30 6.96 17.14
C ARG A 26 8.53 6.80 16.22
N GLU A 27 9.67 6.38 16.79
CA GLU A 27 10.83 5.95 15.98
C GLU A 27 10.41 4.83 15.04
N VAL A 28 10.35 5.12 13.74
CA VAL A 28 9.96 4.15 12.72
C VAL A 28 11.11 3.18 12.51
N VAL A 29 10.87 1.92 12.88
CA VAL A 29 11.73 0.82 12.50
C VAL A 29 11.88 0.79 10.99
N ARG A 30 13.11 0.59 10.52
CA ARG A 30 13.40 0.52 9.09
C ARG A 30 12.68 -0.69 8.48
N THR A 31 11.73 -0.42 7.59
CA THR A 31 11.01 -1.42 6.79
C THR A 31 11.44 -1.35 5.32
N PRO A 32 11.15 -2.39 4.51
CA PRO A 32 11.30 -2.28 3.07
C PRO A 32 10.37 -1.18 2.54
N ALA A 33 10.85 -0.40 1.55
CA ALA A 33 10.11 0.74 1.00
C ALA A 33 8.67 0.37 0.59
N TRP A 34 8.46 -0.83 0.05
CA TRP A 34 7.12 -1.25 -0.34
C TRP A 34 6.15 -1.38 0.84
N LEU A 35 6.59 -1.87 2.00
CA LEU A 35 5.70 -2.01 3.16
C LEU A 35 5.40 -0.66 3.78
N GLY A 36 6.43 0.20 3.88
CA GLY A 36 6.29 1.56 4.38
C GLY A 36 5.34 2.42 3.53
N GLU A 37 5.27 2.19 2.22
CA GLU A 37 4.37 2.89 1.31
C GLU A 37 3.01 2.20 1.15
N PHE A 38 2.96 0.87 1.31
CA PHE A 38 1.72 0.09 1.22
C PHE A 38 0.68 0.53 2.25
N VAL A 39 1.07 0.65 3.52
CA VAL A 39 0.14 0.95 4.61
C VAL A 39 -0.56 2.32 4.39
N PRO A 40 0.17 3.41 4.11
CA PRO A 40 -0.43 4.69 3.70
C PRO A 40 -1.30 4.62 2.45
N GLN A 41 -0.91 3.87 1.43
CA GLN A 41 -1.73 3.70 0.21
C GLN A 41 -3.05 3.02 0.54
N ALA A 42 -3.01 1.90 1.26
CA ALA A 42 -4.22 1.19 1.68
C ALA A 42 -5.08 2.05 2.62
N ALA A 43 -4.50 2.78 3.57
CA ALA A 43 -5.24 3.72 4.41
C ALA A 43 -5.94 4.82 3.59
N SER A 44 -5.25 5.39 2.60
CA SER A 44 -5.85 6.39 1.70
C SER A 44 -7.02 5.83 0.89
N ALA A 45 -6.92 4.59 0.41
CA ALA A 45 -8.00 3.89 -0.29
C ALA A 45 -9.20 3.62 0.62
N ALA A 46 -8.97 3.23 1.88
CA ALA A 46 -10.03 3.03 2.87
C ALA A 46 -10.79 4.34 3.12
N VAL A 47 -10.08 5.44 3.36
CA VAL A 47 -10.71 6.76 3.54
C VAL A 47 -11.47 7.17 2.29
N ALA A 48 -10.88 6.98 1.10
CA ALA A 48 -11.55 7.29 -0.17
C ALA A 48 -12.87 6.54 -0.35
N ARG A 49 -12.95 5.27 0.06
CA ARG A 49 -14.21 4.50 0.06
C ARG A 49 -15.23 5.08 1.04
N ARG A 50 -14.82 5.41 2.27
CA ARG A 50 -15.71 5.94 3.32
C ARG A 50 -16.30 7.29 2.95
N VAL A 51 -15.51 8.17 2.32
CA VAL A 51 -15.95 9.54 1.96
C VAL A 51 -16.53 9.64 0.54
N GLY A 52 -16.71 8.50 -0.16
CA GLY A 52 -17.34 8.48 -1.48
C GLY A 52 -16.52 9.10 -2.61
N LEU A 53 -15.18 9.08 -2.51
CA LEU A 53 -14.32 9.52 -3.62
C LEU A 53 -14.46 8.55 -4.82
N PRO A 54 -14.23 9.02 -6.07
CA PRO A 54 -14.33 8.20 -7.27
C PRO A 54 -13.12 7.25 -7.42
N LEU A 55 -12.86 6.43 -6.41
CA LEU A 55 -11.72 5.52 -6.34
C LEU A 55 -11.74 4.52 -7.50
N LYS A 56 -12.91 3.94 -7.81
CA LYS A 56 -13.04 2.98 -8.92
C LYS A 56 -12.62 3.57 -10.27
N GLU A 57 -12.95 4.83 -10.54
CA GLU A 57 -12.52 5.55 -11.75
C GLU A 57 -11.00 5.80 -11.74
N HIS A 58 -10.44 6.13 -10.58
CA HIS A 58 -9.00 6.32 -10.45
C HIS A 58 -8.24 5.02 -10.71
N LEU A 59 -8.63 3.93 -10.05
CA LEU A 59 -8.00 2.62 -10.17
C LEU A 59 -8.09 2.05 -11.59
N SER A 60 -9.18 2.31 -12.32
CA SER A 60 -9.32 1.81 -13.70
C SER A 60 -8.37 2.47 -14.70
N ARG A 61 -7.74 3.58 -14.33
CA ARG A 61 -6.76 4.31 -15.16
C ARG A 61 -5.31 4.03 -14.80
N ILE A 62 -5.07 3.14 -13.83
CA ILE A 62 -3.73 2.72 -13.44
C ILE A 62 -3.22 1.65 -14.43
N GLU A 63 -1.97 1.78 -14.86
CA GLU A 63 -1.24 0.73 -15.57
C GLU A 63 -0.97 -0.45 -14.63
N ARG A 64 -1.47 -1.65 -14.98
CA ARG A 64 -1.36 -2.84 -14.14
C ARG A 64 -0.08 -3.64 -14.35
N GLU A 65 0.61 -3.42 -15.47
CA GLU A 65 1.79 -4.19 -15.87
C GLU A 65 2.97 -3.26 -16.18
N PRO A 66 3.50 -2.50 -15.21
CA PRO A 66 4.60 -1.57 -15.45
C PRO A 66 5.97 -2.25 -15.62
N GLY A 67 6.01 -3.59 -15.77
CA GLY A 67 7.23 -4.37 -15.92
C GLY A 67 7.93 -4.78 -14.62
N PHE A 68 7.29 -4.56 -13.46
CA PHE A 68 7.76 -5.00 -12.15
C PHE A 68 6.60 -5.24 -11.18
N THR A 69 6.86 -5.97 -10.09
CA THR A 69 5.92 -6.14 -8.97
C THR A 69 6.30 -5.26 -7.78
N VAL A 70 5.42 -5.15 -6.78
CA VAL A 70 5.66 -4.45 -5.52
C VAL A 70 6.94 -4.94 -4.84
N ARG A 71 7.18 -6.26 -4.83
CA ARG A 71 8.43 -6.83 -4.28
C ARG A 71 9.60 -6.71 -5.25
N GLY A 72 9.33 -6.77 -6.55
CA GLY A 72 10.33 -6.70 -7.62
C GLY A 72 10.94 -5.31 -7.81
N PHE A 73 10.25 -4.26 -7.39
CA PHE A 73 10.74 -2.89 -7.51
C PHE A 73 12.02 -2.67 -6.68
N ARG A 74 13.09 -2.23 -7.35
CA ARG A 74 14.39 -1.93 -6.75
C ARG A 74 14.81 -0.54 -7.20
N GLY A 75 15.13 0.33 -6.25
CA GLY A 75 15.65 1.66 -6.56
C GLY A 75 17.11 1.64 -7.05
N PRO A 76 17.61 2.77 -7.60
CA PRO A 76 16.88 4.01 -7.90
C PRO A 76 16.12 3.93 -9.22
N ALA A 77 14.96 4.59 -9.28
CA ALA A 77 14.07 4.56 -10.44
C ALA A 77 13.69 5.98 -10.89
N GLY A 78 13.27 6.13 -12.14
CA GLY A 78 12.80 7.42 -12.65
C GLY A 78 11.48 7.82 -11.99
N ALA A 79 11.11 9.10 -12.13
CA ALA A 79 9.82 9.59 -11.61
C ALA A 79 8.61 8.85 -12.22
N GLY A 80 8.74 8.28 -13.42
CA GLY A 80 7.71 7.43 -14.01
C GLY A 80 7.53 6.12 -13.25
N ASP A 81 8.63 5.37 -13.07
CA ASP A 81 8.61 4.08 -12.38
C ASP A 81 8.18 4.22 -10.92
N GLN A 82 8.63 5.29 -10.25
CA GLN A 82 8.19 5.59 -8.88
C GLN A 82 6.67 5.80 -8.80
N MET A 83 6.08 6.46 -9.81
CA MET A 83 4.63 6.62 -9.87
C MET A 83 3.91 5.31 -10.17
N SER A 84 4.44 4.48 -11.06
CA SER A 84 3.88 3.16 -11.33
C SER A 84 3.94 2.25 -10.09
N PHE A 85 5.01 2.33 -9.31
CA PHE A 85 5.14 1.64 -8.03
C PHE A 85 4.10 2.08 -7.01
N GLN A 86 3.93 3.39 -6.81
CA GLN A 86 2.89 3.94 -5.92
C GLN A 86 1.48 3.53 -6.37
N ASN A 87 1.23 3.51 -7.67
CA ASN A 87 -0.05 3.07 -8.23
C ASN A 87 -0.29 1.55 -8.03
N LEU A 88 0.73 0.70 -8.13
CA LEU A 88 0.62 -0.73 -7.83
C LEU A 88 0.30 -0.97 -6.35
N LEU A 89 0.94 -0.23 -5.44
CA LEU A 89 0.64 -0.29 -4.01
C LEU A 89 -0.81 0.12 -3.71
N LEU A 90 -1.31 1.16 -4.39
CA LEU A 90 -2.70 1.57 -4.28
C LEU A 90 -3.67 0.50 -4.81
N LEU A 91 -3.35 -0.15 -5.94
CA LEU A 91 -4.14 -1.27 -6.46
C LEU A 91 -4.18 -2.42 -5.47
N LEU A 92 -3.02 -2.83 -4.95
CA LEU A 92 -2.90 -3.92 -3.97
C LEU A 92 -3.67 -3.59 -2.69
N GLY A 93 -3.54 -2.36 -2.18
CA GLY A 93 -4.27 -1.90 -0.98
C GLY A 93 -5.77 -1.87 -1.19
N ALA A 94 -6.25 -1.37 -2.33
CA ALA A 94 -7.68 -1.39 -2.66
C ALA A 94 -8.23 -2.82 -2.77
N ALA A 95 -7.48 -3.74 -3.39
CA ALA A 95 -7.85 -5.14 -3.49
C ALA A 95 -7.85 -5.84 -2.12
N ALA A 96 -6.87 -5.58 -1.25
CA ALA A 96 -6.83 -6.12 0.11
C ALA A 96 -8.05 -5.66 0.92
N LEU A 97 -8.44 -4.39 0.79
CA LEU A 97 -9.63 -3.86 1.46
C LEU A 97 -10.95 -4.44 0.93
N GLU A 98 -10.98 -4.89 -0.32
CA GLU A 98 -12.15 -5.56 -0.89
C GLU A 98 -12.27 -6.99 -0.34
N GLU A 99 -11.16 -7.71 -0.24
CA GLU A 99 -11.11 -9.10 0.21
C GLU A 99 -11.19 -9.25 1.74
N PHE A 100 -10.40 -8.49 2.49
CA PHE A 100 -10.19 -8.67 3.94
C PHE A 100 -10.82 -7.57 4.80
N GLY A 101 -11.44 -6.56 4.17
CA GLY A 101 -12.00 -5.40 4.87
C GLY A 101 -10.93 -4.48 5.46
N GLU A 102 -11.33 -3.56 6.34
CA GLU A 102 -10.43 -2.54 6.90
C GLU A 102 -9.66 -3.01 8.14
N SER A 103 -10.03 -4.15 8.74
CA SER A 103 -9.42 -4.65 9.98
C SER A 103 -7.94 -4.99 9.83
N PHE A 104 -7.49 -5.44 8.64
CA PHE A 104 -6.07 -5.72 8.44
C PHE A 104 -5.19 -4.47 8.59
N LEU A 105 -5.74 -3.26 8.34
CA LEU A 105 -4.99 -2.02 8.55
C LEU A 105 -4.69 -1.78 10.02
N GLN A 106 -5.63 -2.13 10.90
CA GLN A 106 -5.40 -2.04 12.34
C GLN A 106 -4.37 -3.07 12.79
N ASN A 107 -4.48 -4.30 12.29
CA ASN A 107 -3.55 -5.38 12.60
C ASN A 107 -2.12 -5.02 12.16
N ILE A 108 -1.92 -4.63 10.89
CA ILE A 108 -0.59 -4.32 10.36
C ILE A 108 0.01 -3.08 11.03
N PHE A 109 -0.83 -2.09 11.39
CA PHE A 109 -0.36 -0.92 12.14
C PHE A 109 0.14 -1.35 13.51
N HIS A 110 -0.65 -2.14 14.24
CA HIS A 110 -0.27 -2.65 15.55
C HIS A 110 1.02 -3.49 15.47
N ASP A 111 1.10 -4.41 14.51
CA ASP A 111 2.26 -5.28 14.37
C ASP A 111 3.52 -4.47 14.02
N LEU A 112 3.41 -3.46 13.15
CA LEU A 112 4.52 -2.54 12.87
C LEU A 112 4.90 -1.66 14.07
N TRP A 113 3.94 -1.36 14.95
CA TRP A 113 4.15 -0.54 16.14
C TRP A 113 4.87 -1.28 17.27
N GLU A 114 4.68 -2.60 17.34
CA GLU A 114 5.30 -3.47 18.35
C GLU A 114 6.69 -3.98 17.94
N VAL A 115 7.07 -3.83 16.67
CA VAL A 115 8.42 -4.20 16.21
C VAL A 115 9.44 -3.17 16.70
N ASP A 116 10.53 -3.67 17.27
CA ASP A 116 11.70 -2.91 17.76
C ASP A 116 12.98 -3.14 16.92
N GLU A 117 12.98 -4.15 16.05
CA GLU A 117 14.11 -4.53 15.18
C GLU A 117 13.85 -4.27 13.70
N ILE A 118 14.90 -4.01 12.91
CA ILE A 118 14.81 -3.79 11.45
C ILE A 118 14.01 -4.90 10.77
N VAL A 119 12.97 -4.51 10.02
CA VAL A 119 12.14 -5.42 9.24
C VAL A 119 12.78 -5.62 7.87
N ASP A 120 13.21 -6.84 7.58
CA ASP A 120 13.67 -7.22 6.25
C ASP A 120 12.50 -7.58 5.31
N ARG A 121 12.81 -8.04 4.09
CA ARG A 121 11.78 -8.36 3.09
C ARG A 121 10.92 -9.56 3.50
N GLU A 122 11.53 -10.60 4.07
CA GLU A 122 10.81 -11.81 4.45
C GLU A 122 9.89 -11.50 5.63
N ARG A 123 10.40 -10.80 6.65
CA ARG A 123 9.60 -10.37 7.79
C ARG A 123 8.48 -9.43 7.40
N ALA A 124 8.71 -8.52 6.45
CA ALA A 124 7.66 -7.64 5.93
C ALA A 124 6.51 -8.40 5.25
N GLU A 125 6.84 -9.45 4.48
CA GLU A 125 5.83 -10.32 3.85
C GLU A 125 5.04 -11.09 4.92
N GLU A 126 5.70 -11.59 5.96
CA GLU A 126 5.03 -12.25 7.09
C GLU A 126 4.07 -11.32 7.80
N LEU A 127 4.50 -10.10 8.16
CA LEU A 127 3.67 -9.11 8.83
C LEU A 127 2.41 -8.80 8.01
N LEU A 128 2.56 -8.59 6.70
CA LEU A 128 1.40 -8.34 5.84
C LEU A 128 0.47 -9.55 5.76
N ARG A 129 1.02 -10.76 5.55
CA ARG A 129 0.24 -12.00 5.50
C ARG A 129 -0.56 -12.21 6.78
N ASP A 130 0.08 -12.05 7.93
CA ASP A 130 -0.52 -12.30 9.23
C ASP A 130 -1.59 -11.25 9.53
N ALA A 131 -1.36 -9.98 9.16
CA ALA A 131 -2.35 -8.92 9.30
C ALA A 131 -3.61 -9.15 8.43
N LEU A 132 -3.45 -9.68 7.21
CA LEU A 132 -4.56 -10.05 6.32
C LEU A 132 -5.40 -11.21 6.89
N GLY A 133 -4.79 -12.06 7.73
CA GLY A 133 -5.46 -13.17 8.40
C GLY A 133 -5.64 -14.40 7.51
N GLN A 134 -6.76 -15.13 7.68
CA GLN A 134 -7.00 -16.40 7.00
C GLN A 134 -7.03 -16.21 5.48
N GLY A 135 -6.20 -16.97 4.75
CA GLY A 135 -6.10 -16.88 3.29
C GLY A 135 -5.19 -15.76 2.78
N GLY A 136 -4.63 -14.92 3.67
CA GLY A 136 -3.73 -13.82 3.30
C GLY A 136 -2.50 -14.30 2.51
N ARG A 137 -1.98 -15.48 2.84
CA ARG A 137 -0.82 -16.07 2.16
C ARG A 137 -1.14 -16.43 0.71
N GLU A 138 -2.17 -17.23 0.53
CA GLU A 138 -2.61 -17.72 -0.77
C GLU A 138 -3.04 -16.54 -1.65
N TRP A 139 -3.69 -15.55 -1.04
CA TRP A 139 -4.09 -14.33 -1.71
C TRP A 139 -2.89 -13.53 -2.22
N LEU A 140 -1.89 -13.23 -1.38
CA LEU A 140 -0.68 -12.51 -1.78
C LEU A 140 0.07 -13.22 -2.92
N VAL A 141 0.22 -14.55 -2.83
CA VAL A 141 0.86 -15.36 -3.88
C VAL A 141 0.10 -15.28 -5.20
N SER A 142 -1.22 -15.10 -5.16
CA SER A 142 -2.05 -15.00 -6.36
C SER A 142 -2.08 -13.60 -7.00
N ARG A 143 -1.51 -12.57 -6.35
CA ARG A 143 -1.58 -11.20 -6.84
C ARG A 143 -0.50 -10.94 -7.90
N PRO A 144 -0.87 -10.58 -9.15
CA PRO A 144 0.12 -10.23 -10.17
C PRO A 144 0.90 -8.96 -9.80
N GLU A 145 0.33 -8.09 -8.97
CA GLU A 145 0.99 -6.87 -8.50
C GLU A 145 2.08 -7.15 -7.47
N PHE A 146 2.10 -8.31 -6.80
CA PHE A 146 2.92 -8.57 -5.61
C PHE A 146 4.17 -9.43 -5.86
#